data_AF-A0A2J6X687-F1
#
_entry.id   AF-A0A2J6X687-F1
#
_cell.length_a   1.000
_cell.length_b   1.000
_cell.length_c   1.000
_cell.angle_alpha   90.00
_cell.angle_beta   90.00
_cell.angle_gamma   90.00
#
_symmetry.space_group_name_H-M   'P 1'
#
loop_
_entity.id
_entity.type
_entity.pdbx_description
1 polymer ?
#
loop_
_entity_poly.entity_id
_entity_poly.type
_entity_poly.pdbx_seq_one_letter_code
_entity_poly.pdbx_strand_id
1 'polypeptide(L)'
;MIDLKNLRQELIESGLTTQEAEEKLKQFGKNELPEGRKETLLQKFINQFKNFLIIILIFASIISAFFGEFVDSIVILAIVILNAILGVIQEQRAENALEKVKKLTSPTSTVLRDGKITKIPSNEIVPSDILLLKAGDKVQADGIVVKEVSLFVDESMLTGESVPVKKNSCLGKITEDCKVYMGTTVVKGKARVLVTETGINTQLGKIATKISETKKEKTPLEVQLDNIGKLLGILFLIVSAIIFMLGWLRGGKILDMLLTSVSLAVAAIPEGLPAVVTIVLAIGVFEMAKRNAVIRNLPAVETLGAVTYICTDKTGTLTQNKMKIVAVFEDGKINSELNISERLKRAMI
;
A
#
# COMPACT_ATOMS: atom_id res chain seq x y z
N MET A 1 28.78 0.19 6.39
CA MET A 1 28.83 -0.43 7.73
C MET A 1 29.21 0.65 8.72
N ILE A 2 28.33 0.97 9.68
CA ILE A 2 28.64 1.95 10.72
C ILE A 2 29.64 1.29 11.68
N ASP A 3 30.84 1.86 11.82
CA ASP A 3 31.84 1.38 12.77
C ASP A 3 31.43 1.80 14.19
N LEU A 4 30.78 0.90 14.91
CA LEU A 4 30.29 1.13 16.28
C LEU A 4 31.40 1.42 17.28
N LYS A 5 32.67 1.07 17.00
CA LYS A 5 33.80 1.35 17.91
C LYS A 5 34.11 2.84 18.01
N ASN A 6 33.78 3.61 16.97
CA ASN A 6 33.94 5.07 16.92
C ASN A 6 32.62 5.81 17.11
N LEU A 7 31.57 5.13 17.59
CA LEU A 7 30.31 5.80 17.89
C LEU A 7 30.57 6.81 19.00
N ARG A 8 30.54 8.11 18.66
CA ARG A 8 30.73 9.17 19.64
C ARG A 8 29.66 8.99 20.71
N GLN A 9 30.09 8.84 21.95
CA GLN A 9 29.22 8.76 23.13
C GLN A 9 28.20 9.91 23.15
N GLU A 10 28.62 11.06 22.61
CA GLU A 10 27.81 12.22 22.29
C GLU A 10 26.56 11.88 21.45
N LEU A 11 26.66 11.10 20.37
CA LEU A 11 25.52 10.72 19.54
C LEU A 11 24.48 9.89 20.32
N ILE A 12 24.93 9.04 21.25
CA ILE A 12 24.02 8.23 22.09
C ILE A 12 23.25 9.11 23.09
N GLU A 13 23.83 10.24 23.47
CA GLU A 13 23.31 11.14 24.50
C GLU A 13 22.53 12.33 23.96
N SER A 14 22.94 12.89 22.82
CA SER A 14 22.32 14.05 22.19
C SER A 14 21.56 13.72 20.89
N GLY A 15 21.81 12.57 20.28
CA GLY A 15 21.22 12.21 18.98
C GLY A 15 21.78 13.04 17.83
N LEU A 16 21.13 12.97 16.66
CA LEU A 16 21.51 13.77 15.49
C LEU A 16 21.03 15.22 15.64
N THR A 17 21.72 16.15 15.00
CA THR A 17 21.15 17.49 14.81
C THR A 17 20.05 17.48 13.75
N THR A 18 19.12 18.43 13.80
CA THR A 18 18.07 18.55 12.77
C THR A 18 18.68 18.73 11.37
N GLN A 19 19.77 19.48 11.24
CA GLN A 19 20.46 19.68 9.94
C GLN A 19 21.07 18.39 9.40
N GLU A 20 21.80 17.62 10.22
CA GLU A 20 22.36 16.33 9.82
C GLU A 20 21.27 15.33 9.41
N ALA A 21 20.13 15.35 10.11
CA ALA A 21 18.99 14.51 9.77
C ALA A 21 18.41 14.87 8.40
N GLU A 22 18.26 16.16 8.08
CA GLU A 22 17.80 16.62 6.76
C GLU A 22 18.77 16.27 5.64
N GLU A 23 20.08 16.41 5.86
CA GLU A 23 21.10 16.02 4.89
C GLU A 23 21.08 14.51 4.61
N LYS A 24 20.98 13.70 5.66
CA LYS A 24 20.84 12.25 5.51
C LYS A 24 19.53 11.86 4.86
N LEU A 25 18.44 12.59 5.09
CA LEU A 25 17.17 12.33 4.42
C LEU A 25 17.29 12.58 2.91
N LYS A 26 18.05 13.60 2.49
CA LYS A 26 18.36 13.83 1.07
C LYS A 26 19.26 12.73 0.48
N GLN A 27 20.18 12.20 1.27
CA GLN A 27 21.14 11.18 0.83
C GLN A 27 20.52 9.76 0.75
N PHE A 28 19.81 9.34 1.79
CA PHE A 28 19.28 7.98 1.94
C PHE A 28 17.82 7.85 1.51
N GLY A 29 17.11 8.97 1.34
CA GLY A 29 15.69 8.99 1.07
C GLY A 29 14.83 8.72 2.31
N LYS A 30 13.52 8.69 2.11
CA LYS A 30 12.54 8.46 3.18
C LYS A 30 12.55 7.02 3.68
N ASN A 31 12.25 6.83 4.95
CA ASN A 31 12.00 5.52 5.55
C ASN A 31 10.61 4.98 5.15
N GLU A 32 10.49 4.62 3.87
CA GLU A 32 9.27 4.08 3.28
C GLU A 32 9.58 2.72 2.65
N LEU A 33 8.64 1.78 2.80
CA LEU A 33 8.71 0.51 2.08
C LEU A 33 8.51 0.78 0.58
N PRO A 34 9.07 -0.05 -0.31
CA PRO A 34 8.93 0.16 -1.75
C PRO A 34 7.46 0.21 -2.14
N GLU A 35 7.00 1.41 -2.54
CA GLU A 35 5.73 1.57 -3.23
C GLU A 35 5.97 1.31 -4.72
N GLY A 36 5.10 0.53 -5.35
CA GLY A 36 5.12 0.39 -6.80
C GLY A 36 5.09 1.79 -7.44
N ARG A 37 5.87 1.98 -8.51
CA ARG A 37 5.94 3.28 -9.21
C ARG A 37 4.52 3.74 -9.54
N LYS A 38 4.12 4.89 -8.99
CA LYS A 38 2.86 5.53 -9.38
C LYS A 38 2.98 5.94 -10.85
N GLU A 39 1.95 5.65 -11.63
CA GLU A 39 1.91 6.13 -13.00
C GLU A 39 1.88 7.66 -13.01
N THR A 40 2.70 8.28 -13.85
CA THR A 40 2.68 9.74 -14.01
C THR A 40 1.40 10.17 -14.74
N LEU A 41 0.97 11.42 -14.57
CA LEU A 41 -0.20 11.96 -15.31
C LEU A 41 -0.06 11.77 -16.82
N LEU A 42 1.16 11.93 -17.35
CA LEU A 42 1.44 11.70 -18.76
C LEU A 42 1.34 10.21 -19.14
N GLN A 43 1.84 9.30 -18.29
CA GLN A 43 1.68 7.86 -18.52
C GLN A 43 0.20 7.45 -18.49
N LYS A 44 -0.58 7.98 -17.56
CA LYS A 44 -2.04 7.76 -17.49
C LYS A 44 -2.74 8.26 -18.73
N PHE A 45 -2.40 9.47 -19.17
CA PHE A 45 -2.92 10.05 -20.41
C PHE A 45 -2.59 9.15 -21.61
N ILE A 46 -1.33 8.74 -21.79
CA ILE A 46 -0.91 7.85 -22.88
C ILE A 46 -1.58 6.47 -22.77
N ASN A 47 -1.79 5.96 -21.56
CA ASN A 47 -2.49 4.69 -21.34
C ASN A 47 -3.95 4.76 -21.82
N GLN A 48 -4.61 5.92 -21.79
CA GLN A 48 -5.95 6.07 -22.40
C GLN A 48 -5.94 5.72 -23.90
N PHE A 49 -4.87 6.07 -24.62
CA PHE A 49 -4.73 5.78 -26.06
C PHE A 49 -4.45 4.31 -26.38
N LYS A 50 -4.13 3.47 -25.37
CA LYS A 50 -3.98 2.02 -25.56
C LYS A 50 -5.33 1.30 -25.63
N ASN A 51 -6.43 1.98 -25.34
CA ASN A 51 -7.75 1.41 -25.46
C ASN A 51 -8.08 1.11 -26.93
N PHE A 52 -8.44 -0.14 -27.22
CA PHE A 52 -8.76 -0.63 -28.56
C PHE A 52 -9.78 0.23 -29.32
N LEU A 53 -10.77 0.79 -28.62
CA LEU A 53 -11.82 1.61 -29.25
C LEU A 53 -11.32 3.02 -29.58
N ILE A 54 -10.45 3.60 -28.75
CA ILE A 54 -9.77 4.87 -29.04
C ILE A 54 -8.85 4.68 -30.27
N ILE A 55 -8.17 3.54 -30.39
CA ILE A 55 -7.38 3.20 -31.57
C ILE A 55 -8.25 3.17 -32.83
N ILE A 56 -9.44 2.56 -32.77
CA ILE A 56 -10.39 2.54 -33.89
C ILE A 56 -10.83 3.96 -34.28
N LEU A 57 -11.12 4.83 -33.30
CA LEU A 57 -11.49 6.22 -33.56
C LEU A 57 -10.38 7.03 -34.21
N ILE A 58 -9.14 6.85 -33.74
CA ILE A 58 -7.98 7.51 -34.34
C ILE A 58 -7.84 7.04 -35.78
N PHE A 59 -8.02 5.75 -36.04
CA PHE A 59 -8.00 5.21 -37.39
C PHE A 59 -9.13 5.79 -38.27
N ALA A 60 -10.35 5.91 -37.75
CA ALA A 60 -11.47 6.54 -38.44
C ALA A 60 -11.24 8.04 -38.72
N SER A 61 -10.68 8.78 -37.77
CA SER A 61 -10.29 10.19 -37.91
C SER A 61 -9.21 10.38 -38.99
N ILE A 62 -8.23 9.48 -39.06
CA ILE A 62 -7.21 9.47 -40.12
C ILE A 62 -7.85 9.22 -41.48
N ILE A 63 -8.73 8.22 -41.61
CA ILE A 63 -9.45 7.94 -42.86
C ILE A 63 -10.29 9.15 -43.29
N SER A 64 -11.03 9.78 -42.37
CA SER A 64 -11.81 11.00 -42.63
C SER A 64 -10.96 12.12 -43.20
N ALA A 65 -9.78 12.38 -42.62
CA ALA A 65 -8.85 13.39 -43.10
C ALA A 65 -8.33 13.10 -44.52
N PHE A 66 -8.03 11.83 -44.82
CA PHE A 66 -7.58 11.41 -46.16
C PHE A 66 -8.61 11.66 -47.25
N PHE A 67 -9.90 11.60 -46.93
CA PHE A 67 -10.99 11.86 -47.87
C PHE A 67 -11.39 13.35 -47.96
N GLY A 68 -10.67 14.25 -47.27
CA GLY A 68 -10.91 15.68 -47.30
C GLY A 68 -11.97 16.18 -46.31
N GLU A 69 -12.51 15.32 -45.46
CA GLU A 69 -13.46 15.67 -44.40
C GLU A 69 -12.71 16.11 -43.14
N PHE A 70 -12.02 17.24 -43.24
CA PHE A 70 -11.21 17.78 -42.14
C PHE A 70 -12.03 18.16 -40.91
N VAL A 71 -13.28 18.60 -41.11
CA VAL A 71 -14.17 18.99 -39.99
C VAL A 71 -14.48 17.77 -39.11
N ASP A 72 -14.93 16.67 -39.72
CA ASP A 72 -15.28 15.44 -38.98
C ASP A 72 -14.06 14.80 -38.31
N SER A 73 -12.91 14.80 -39.00
CA SER A 73 -11.65 14.34 -38.43
C SER A 73 -11.23 15.14 -37.18
N ILE A 74 -11.33 16.47 -37.22
CA ILE A 74 -11.02 17.36 -36.10
C ILE A 74 -12.00 17.15 -34.94
N VAL A 75 -13.30 17.00 -35.22
CA VAL A 75 -14.32 16.75 -34.19
C VAL A 75 -14.06 15.42 -33.48
N ILE A 76 -13.75 14.35 -34.22
CA ILE A 76 -13.43 13.04 -33.63
C ILE A 76 -12.18 13.13 -32.76
N LEU A 77 -11.13 13.79 -33.25
CA LEU A 77 -9.89 13.96 -32.49
C LEU A 77 -10.11 14.79 -31.22
N ALA A 78 -10.94 15.84 -31.28
CA ALA A 78 -11.32 16.65 -30.13
C ALA A 78 -12.07 15.83 -29.07
N ILE A 79 -12.99 14.95 -29.48
CA ILE A 79 -13.70 14.03 -28.57
C ILE A 79 -12.72 13.07 -27.90
N VAL A 80 -11.81 12.45 -28.66
CA VAL A 80 -10.80 11.53 -28.11
C VAL A 80 -9.92 12.22 -27.07
N ILE A 81 -9.44 13.43 -27.37
CA ILE A 81 -8.62 14.22 -26.45
C ILE A 81 -9.42 14.59 -25.19
N LEU A 82 -10.66 15.05 -25.36
CA LEU A 82 -11.54 15.42 -24.25
C LEU A 82 -11.80 14.22 -23.34
N ASN A 83 -12.08 13.04 -23.89
CA ASN A 83 -12.31 11.81 -23.12
C ASN A 83 -11.03 11.38 -22.39
N ALA A 84 -9.86 11.48 -23.01
CA ALA A 84 -8.59 11.19 -22.34
C ALA A 84 -8.33 12.16 -21.17
N ILE A 85 -8.61 13.46 -21.33
CA ILE A 85 -8.48 14.46 -20.25
C ILE A 85 -9.48 14.17 -19.12
N LEU A 86 -10.75 13.93 -19.45
CA LEU A 86 -11.79 13.61 -18.47
C LEU A 86 -11.44 12.33 -17.70
N GLY A 87 -10.95 11.29 -18.39
CA GLY A 87 -10.49 10.05 -17.79
C GLY A 87 -9.38 10.27 -16.76
N VAL A 88 -8.33 11.02 -17.13
CA VAL A 88 -7.22 11.35 -16.20
C VAL A 88 -7.70 12.18 -15.01
N ILE A 89 -8.58 13.17 -15.23
CA ILE A 89 -9.14 13.98 -14.13
C ILE A 89 -9.97 13.13 -13.17
N GLN A 90 -10.81 12.23 -13.70
CA GLN A 90 -11.65 11.34 -12.89
C GLN A 90 -10.80 10.37 -12.07
N GLU A 91 -9.78 9.78 -12.69
CA GLU A 91 -8.85 8.88 -12.02
C GLU A 91 -8.04 9.58 -10.92
N GLN A 92 -7.53 10.78 -11.19
CA GLN A 92 -6.78 11.57 -10.21
C GLN A 92 -7.64 11.98 -9.01
N ARG A 93 -8.91 12.34 -9.24
CA ARG A 93 -9.85 12.64 -8.14
C ARG A 93 -10.04 11.44 -7.22
N ALA A 94 -10.12 10.25 -7.78
CA ALA A 94 -10.28 9.02 -7.02
C ALA A 94 -9.01 8.67 -6.22
N GLU A 95 -7.82 8.78 -6.82
CA GLU A 95 -6.55 8.57 -6.10
C GLU A 95 -6.32 9.57 -4.97
N ASN A 96 -6.67 10.85 -5.19
CA ASN A 96 -6.55 11.88 -4.16
C ASN A 96 -7.40 11.57 -2.92
N ALA A 97 -8.56 10.94 -3.10
CA ALA A 97 -9.38 10.49 -1.98
C ALA A 97 -8.66 9.40 -1.17
N LEU A 98 -7.99 8.46 -1.83
CA LEU A 98 -7.20 7.41 -1.19
C LEU A 98 -5.98 7.95 -0.43
N GLU A 99 -5.25 8.91 -1.01
CA GLU A 99 -4.08 9.49 -0.35
C GLU A 99 -4.44 10.17 0.97
N LYS A 100 -5.60 10.84 1.03
CA LYS A 100 -6.10 11.44 2.27
C LYS A 100 -6.36 10.40 3.35
N VAL A 101 -6.93 9.24 3.00
CA VAL A 101 -7.13 8.14 3.94
C VAL A 101 -5.78 7.59 4.44
N LYS A 102 -4.81 7.40 3.54
CA LYS A 102 -3.48 6.91 3.89
C LYS A 102 -2.79 7.82 4.92
N LYS A 103 -2.88 9.14 4.75
CA LYS A 103 -2.31 10.14 5.66
C LYS A 103 -2.89 10.11 7.08
N LEU A 104 -4.11 9.61 7.27
CA LEU A 104 -4.72 9.47 8.61
C LEU A 104 -4.04 8.40 9.47
N THR A 105 -3.18 7.57 8.89
CA THR A 105 -2.59 6.38 9.55
C THR A 105 -1.07 6.38 9.59
N SER A 106 -0.44 7.51 9.22
CA SER A 106 1.02 7.64 9.18
C SER A 106 1.61 7.38 10.57
N PRO A 107 2.41 6.31 10.74
CA PRO A 107 3.02 6.03 12.02
C PRO A 107 3.99 7.15 12.41
N THR A 108 4.10 7.37 13.71
CA THR A 108 5.03 8.34 14.30
C THR A 108 6.00 7.60 15.21
N SER A 109 7.22 8.09 15.32
CA SER A 109 8.25 7.56 16.20
C SER A 109 8.80 8.64 17.12
N THR A 110 9.27 8.22 18.29
CA THR A 110 9.96 9.13 19.21
C THR A 110 11.45 8.99 18.99
N VAL A 111 12.12 10.11 18.69
CA VAL A 111 13.55 10.16 18.43
C VAL A 111 14.22 11.17 19.36
N LEU A 112 15.54 11.03 19.51
CA LEU A 112 16.39 12.02 20.14
C LEU A 112 17.12 12.80 19.06
N ARG A 113 16.83 14.10 18.94
CA ARG A 113 17.51 15.03 18.03
C ARG A 113 17.80 16.35 18.74
N ASP A 114 18.94 16.97 18.48
CA ASP A 114 19.40 18.21 19.14
C ASP A 114 19.35 18.13 20.69
N GLY A 115 19.63 16.96 21.25
CA GLY A 115 19.53 16.68 22.69
C GLY A 115 18.10 16.63 23.25
N LYS A 116 17.07 16.74 22.40
CA LYS A 116 15.67 16.80 22.79
C LYS A 116 14.89 15.60 22.27
N ILE A 117 13.95 15.15 23.09
CA ILE A 117 13.01 14.09 22.72
C ILE A 117 11.94 14.71 21.83
N THR A 118 11.88 14.28 20.56
CA THR A 118 10.93 14.79 19.57
C THR A 118 10.14 13.63 18.96
N LYS A 119 8.87 13.88 18.64
CA LYS A 119 8.02 12.92 17.95
C LYS A 119 7.97 13.30 16.47
N ILE A 120 8.47 12.43 15.60
CA ILE A 120 8.55 12.68 14.17
C ILE A 120 7.73 11.64 13.38
N PRO A 121 7.29 11.97 12.16
CA PRO A 121 6.78 10.98 11.22
C PRO A 121 7.80 9.87 10.98
N SER A 122 7.34 8.60 10.95
CA SER A 122 8.25 7.46 10.79
C SER A 122 9.00 7.45 9.46
N ASN A 123 8.49 8.13 8.43
CA ASN A 123 9.14 8.25 7.12
C ASN A 123 10.33 9.24 7.10
N GLU A 124 10.48 10.07 8.14
CA GLU A 124 11.60 11.00 8.30
C GLU A 124 12.74 10.42 9.15
N ILE A 125 12.63 9.17 9.57
CA ILE A 125 13.72 8.45 10.27
C ILE A 125 14.85 8.18 9.28
N VAL A 126 16.07 8.46 9.69
CA VAL A 126 17.27 8.26 8.87
C VAL A 126 18.30 7.37 9.60
N PRO A 127 19.25 6.76 8.87
CA PRO A 127 20.36 6.06 9.51
C PRO A 127 21.10 6.94 10.53
N SER A 128 21.46 6.33 11.66
CA SER A 128 22.04 6.96 12.84
C SER A 128 21.12 7.81 13.72
N ASP A 129 19.81 7.88 13.44
CA ASP A 129 18.87 8.37 14.45
C ASP A 129 18.92 7.50 15.72
N ILE A 130 18.63 8.11 16.87
CA ILE A 130 18.41 7.37 18.12
C ILE A 130 16.91 7.29 18.37
N LEU A 131 16.34 6.10 18.19
CA LEU A 131 14.95 5.81 18.54
C LEU A 131 14.82 5.59 20.05
N LEU A 132 13.80 6.20 20.62
CA LEU A 132 13.39 6.01 22.01
C LEU A 132 12.17 5.11 22.02
N LEU A 133 12.38 3.85 22.40
CA LEU A 133 11.34 2.85 22.43
C LEU A 133 10.89 2.57 23.87
N LYS A 134 9.59 2.39 24.06
CA LYS A 134 8.98 1.89 25.30
C LYS A 134 7.97 0.78 24.99
N ALA A 135 7.59 0.03 26.02
CA ALA A 135 6.53 -0.97 25.92
C ALA A 135 5.28 -0.43 25.20
N GLY A 136 4.80 -1.18 24.21
CA GLY A 136 3.70 -0.83 23.33
C GLY A 136 4.11 -0.15 22.02
N ASP A 137 5.34 0.36 21.91
CA ASP A 137 5.80 1.00 20.68
C ASP A 137 6.14 -0.06 19.61
N LYS A 138 5.80 0.26 18.36
CA LYS A 138 6.31 -0.47 17.19
C LYS A 138 7.66 0.10 16.77
N VAL A 139 8.59 -0.78 16.45
CA VAL A 139 9.90 -0.43 15.92
C VAL A 139 9.73 0.02 14.46
N GLN A 140 10.15 1.24 14.15
CA GLN A 140 9.89 1.88 12.84
C GLN A 140 11.06 1.79 11.86
N ALA A 141 12.22 1.27 12.27
CA ALA A 141 13.40 1.06 11.44
C ALA A 141 14.30 -0.01 12.07
N ASP A 142 15.18 -0.64 11.29
CA ASP A 142 16.12 -1.63 11.82
C ASP A 142 17.26 -0.93 12.56
N GLY A 143 17.62 -1.45 13.72
CA GLY A 143 18.60 -0.79 14.56
C GLY A 143 19.26 -1.69 15.58
N ILE A 144 20.24 -1.11 16.26
CA ILE A 144 21.04 -1.76 17.30
C ILE A 144 20.75 -1.09 18.63
N VAL A 145 20.44 -1.90 19.64
CA VAL A 145 20.19 -1.47 21.01
C VAL A 145 21.51 -0.96 21.61
N VAL A 146 21.54 0.33 21.94
CA VAL A 146 22.70 0.97 22.58
C VAL A 146 22.50 1.12 24.08
N LYS A 147 21.26 1.17 24.55
CA LYS A 147 20.91 1.17 25.98
C LYS A 147 19.52 0.58 26.16
N GLU A 148 19.35 -0.21 27.20
CA GLU A 148 18.09 -0.89 27.49
C GLU A 148 17.82 -0.99 28.99
N VAL A 149 16.54 -1.15 29.32
CA VAL A 149 16.08 -1.54 30.65
C VAL A 149 15.06 -2.65 30.46
N SER A 150 15.46 -3.90 30.69
CA SER A 150 14.63 -5.10 30.58
C SER A 150 13.82 -5.16 29.27
N LEU A 151 14.51 -5.02 28.14
CA LEU A 151 13.89 -4.97 26.82
C LEU A 151 13.49 -6.37 26.33
N PHE A 152 12.22 -6.53 25.99
CA PHE A 152 11.69 -7.70 25.29
C PHE A 152 10.93 -7.24 24.06
N VAL A 153 11.21 -7.88 22.92
CA VAL A 153 10.62 -7.55 21.62
C VAL A 153 9.89 -8.76 21.08
N ASP A 154 8.69 -8.52 20.56
CA ASP A 154 7.89 -9.48 19.83
C ASP A 154 8.29 -9.44 18.35
N GLU A 155 8.97 -10.50 17.91
CA GLU A 155 9.47 -10.67 16.55
C GLU A 155 8.55 -11.55 15.68
N SER A 156 7.33 -11.85 16.15
CA SER A 156 6.37 -12.72 15.45
C SER A 156 6.08 -12.27 14.02
N MET A 157 6.10 -10.95 13.73
CA MET A 157 5.93 -10.44 12.37
C MET A 157 7.02 -10.90 11.38
N LEU A 158 8.20 -11.28 11.86
CA LEU A 158 9.32 -11.75 11.03
C LEU A 158 9.54 -13.26 11.14
N THR A 159 9.30 -13.84 12.31
CA THR A 159 9.62 -15.25 12.60
C THR A 159 8.40 -16.16 12.71
N GLY A 160 7.20 -15.61 12.94
CA GLY A 160 5.97 -16.35 13.26
C GLY A 160 5.85 -16.80 14.72
N GLU A 161 6.93 -16.68 15.50
CA GLU A 161 6.99 -17.16 16.89
C GLU A 161 6.52 -16.11 17.89
N SER A 162 5.64 -16.50 18.82
CA SER A 162 5.03 -15.61 19.82
C SER A 162 5.90 -15.30 21.02
N VAL A 163 7.00 -16.04 21.19
CA VAL A 163 7.82 -15.95 22.41
C VAL A 163 8.64 -14.65 22.34
N PRO A 164 8.47 -13.70 23.27
CA PRO A 164 9.22 -12.46 23.25
C PRO A 164 10.72 -12.73 23.40
N VAL A 165 11.51 -12.13 22.51
CA VAL A 165 12.96 -12.25 22.51
C VAL A 165 13.55 -11.17 23.41
N LYS A 166 14.39 -11.58 24.36
CA LYS A 166 15.13 -10.64 25.21
C LYS A 166 16.19 -9.95 24.37
N LYS A 167 16.25 -8.62 24.45
CA LYS A 167 17.27 -7.82 23.77
C LYS A 167 18.22 -7.17 24.77
N ASN A 168 19.50 -7.12 24.44
CA ASN A 168 20.56 -6.55 25.28
C ASN A 168 21.28 -5.42 24.53
N SER A 169 21.85 -4.44 25.27
CA SER A 169 22.72 -3.44 24.66
C SER A 169 24.07 -4.01 24.30
N CYS A 170 24.57 -3.58 23.16
CA CYS A 170 25.89 -3.98 22.69
C CYS A 170 26.64 -2.76 22.18
N LEU A 171 27.65 -2.33 22.94
CA LEU A 171 28.58 -1.26 22.58
C LEU A 171 29.88 -1.81 21.97
N GLY A 172 29.85 -3.05 21.46
CA GLY A 172 31.03 -3.77 20.97
C GLY A 172 30.70 -4.80 19.90
N LYS A 173 30.80 -6.09 20.24
CA LYS A 173 30.45 -7.18 19.31
C LYS A 173 28.93 -7.20 19.11
N ILE A 174 28.48 -6.90 17.90
CA ILE A 174 27.06 -6.98 17.53
C ILE A 174 26.67 -8.47 17.48
N THR A 175 25.72 -8.87 18.32
CA THR A 175 25.02 -10.15 18.23
C THR A 175 23.57 -9.93 17.79
N GLU A 176 22.86 -11.01 17.46
CA GLU A 176 21.43 -10.95 17.08
C GLU A 176 20.54 -10.39 18.22
N ASP A 177 20.93 -10.64 19.47
CA ASP A 177 20.20 -10.16 20.66
C ASP A 177 20.27 -8.63 20.83
N CYS A 178 21.16 -7.95 20.10
CA CYS A 178 21.25 -6.50 20.13
C CYS A 178 20.48 -5.83 19.00
N LYS A 179 19.97 -6.60 18.03
CA LYS A 179 19.26 -6.06 16.87
C LYS A 179 17.76 -5.99 17.16
N VAL A 180 17.14 -4.91 16.69
CA VAL A 180 15.69 -4.77 16.60
C VAL A 180 15.32 -4.48 15.16
N TYR A 181 14.12 -4.92 14.77
CA TYR A 181 13.71 -4.94 13.38
C TYR A 181 12.42 -4.14 13.17
N MET A 182 12.32 -3.46 12.04
CA MET A 182 11.12 -2.73 11.61
C MET A 182 9.90 -3.66 11.64
N GLY A 183 8.80 -3.18 12.21
CA GLY A 183 7.53 -3.91 12.32
C GLY A 183 7.37 -4.72 13.62
N THR A 184 8.46 -5.01 14.32
CA THR A 184 8.42 -5.67 15.64
C THR A 184 7.85 -4.75 16.71
N THR A 185 7.32 -5.32 17.80
CA THR A 185 6.67 -4.56 18.88
C THR A 185 7.41 -4.74 20.20
N VAL A 186 7.63 -3.66 20.94
CA VAL A 186 8.23 -3.74 22.28
C VAL A 186 7.18 -4.24 23.27
N VAL A 187 7.40 -5.44 23.82
CA VAL A 187 6.50 -6.07 24.80
C VAL A 187 6.73 -5.49 26.19
N LYS A 188 8.01 -5.32 26.56
CA LYS A 188 8.41 -4.87 27.90
C LYS A 188 9.70 -4.06 27.82
N GLY A 189 9.83 -3.12 28.75
CA GLY A 189 11.04 -2.35 28.94
C GLY A 189 11.09 -1.05 28.14
N LYS A 190 12.28 -0.46 28.12
CA LYS A 190 12.60 0.73 27.33
C LYS A 190 13.97 0.57 26.71
N ALA A 191 14.19 1.20 25.56
CA ALA A 191 15.50 1.19 24.93
C ALA A 191 15.81 2.46 24.13
N ARG A 192 17.10 2.74 24.01
CA ARG A 192 17.69 3.59 22.97
C ARG A 192 18.23 2.69 21.89
N VAL A 193 17.83 2.95 20.66
CA VAL A 193 18.20 2.15 19.51
C VAL A 193 18.83 3.06 18.46
N LEU A 194 20.05 2.74 18.05
CA LEU A 194 20.70 3.37 16.92
C LEU A 194 20.16 2.79 15.62
N VAL A 195 19.57 3.62 14.78
CA VAL A 195 19.07 3.20 13.46
C VAL A 195 20.24 2.83 12.56
N THR A 196 20.15 1.67 11.93
CA THR A 196 21.16 1.13 11.01
C THR A 196 20.67 1.07 9.58
N GLU A 197 19.45 0.58 9.37
CA GLU A 197 18.84 0.45 8.05
C GLU A 197 17.42 1.05 8.09
N THR A 198 17.03 1.73 7.01
CA THR A 198 15.71 2.34 6.81
C THR A 198 15.12 1.92 5.47
N GLY A 199 13.80 2.00 5.35
CA GLY A 199 13.04 1.76 4.14
C GLY A 199 13.31 0.37 3.56
N ILE A 200 13.64 0.34 2.26
CA ILE A 200 13.90 -0.89 1.50
C ILE A 200 15.06 -1.73 2.04
N ASN A 201 16.00 -1.10 2.76
CA ASN A 201 17.19 -1.78 3.25
C ASN A 201 16.90 -2.60 4.52
N THR A 202 15.82 -2.31 5.25
CA THR A 202 15.41 -3.11 6.42
C THR A 202 15.14 -4.57 6.07
N GLN A 203 15.16 -5.48 7.05
CA GLN A 203 14.78 -6.89 6.84
C GLN A 203 13.36 -7.01 6.28
N LEU A 204 12.42 -6.24 6.85
CA LEU A 204 11.04 -6.18 6.36
C LEU A 204 10.98 -5.60 4.93
N GLY A 205 11.80 -4.59 4.62
CA GLY A 205 11.95 -4.01 3.28
C GLY A 205 12.50 -4.98 2.24
N LYS A 206 13.50 -5.78 2.61
CA LYS A 206 14.08 -6.85 1.77
C LYS A 206 13.04 -7.94 1.47
N ILE A 207 12.25 -8.35 2.48
CA ILE A 207 11.14 -9.30 2.30
C ILE A 207 10.07 -8.70 1.37
N ALA A 208 9.65 -7.46 1.62
CA ALA A 208 8.64 -6.77 0.83
C ALA A 208 9.06 -6.59 -0.64
N THR A 209 10.34 -6.31 -0.90
CA THR A 209 10.89 -6.21 -2.26
C THR A 209 10.75 -7.53 -3.00
N LYS A 210 11.14 -8.65 -2.38
CA LYS A 210 11.01 -9.99 -2.97
C LYS A 210 9.55 -10.36 -3.27
N ILE A 211 8.61 -9.94 -2.43
CA ILE A 211 7.17 -10.15 -2.68
C ILE A 211 6.68 -9.26 -3.83
N SER A 212 7.14 -8.00 -3.88
CA SER A 212 6.68 -7.00 -4.86
C SER A 212 7.14 -7.28 -6.30
N GLU A 213 8.14 -8.15 -6.49
CA GLU A 213 8.53 -8.68 -7.80
C GLU A 213 7.50 -9.67 -8.38
N THR A 214 6.55 -10.14 -7.56
CA THR A 214 5.44 -10.97 -8.03
C THR A 214 4.46 -10.11 -8.81
N LYS A 215 4.10 -10.54 -10.04
CA LYS A 215 3.15 -9.81 -10.88
C LYS A 215 1.84 -9.60 -10.13
N LYS A 216 1.35 -8.36 -10.12
CA LYS A 216 -0.01 -8.06 -9.64
C LYS A 216 -1.01 -8.81 -10.53
N GLU A 217 -1.75 -9.72 -9.92
CA GLU A 217 -2.92 -10.32 -10.56
C GLU A 217 -4.08 -9.33 -10.54
N LYS A 218 -4.93 -9.40 -11.57
CA LYS A 218 -6.15 -8.58 -11.66
C LYS A 218 -7.15 -9.02 -10.62
N THR A 219 -7.93 -8.09 -10.08
CA THR A 219 -9.01 -8.44 -9.14
C THR A 219 -10.18 -9.13 -9.85
N PRO A 220 -11.01 -9.90 -9.13
CA PRO A 220 -12.24 -10.46 -9.71
C PRO A 220 -13.13 -9.42 -10.41
N LEU A 221 -13.30 -8.22 -9.85
CA LEU A 221 -14.07 -7.12 -10.44
C LEU A 221 -13.38 -6.56 -11.67
N GLU A 222 -12.05 -6.37 -11.66
CA GLU A 222 -11.32 -5.97 -12.86
C GLU A 222 -11.51 -6.99 -13.99
N VAL A 223 -11.46 -8.29 -13.69
CA VAL A 223 -11.72 -9.35 -14.67
C VAL A 223 -13.17 -9.29 -15.17
N GLN A 224 -14.15 -9.07 -14.29
CA GLN A 224 -15.55 -8.94 -14.69
C GLN A 224 -15.80 -7.69 -15.53
N LEU A 225 -15.21 -6.55 -15.18
CA LEU A 225 -15.29 -5.30 -15.93
C LEU A 225 -14.66 -5.44 -17.31
N ASP A 226 -13.51 -6.10 -17.42
CA ASP A 226 -12.88 -6.42 -18.70
C ASP A 226 -13.79 -7.32 -19.56
N ASN A 227 -14.45 -8.31 -18.96
CA ASN A 227 -15.36 -9.20 -19.67
C ASN A 227 -16.63 -8.48 -20.13
N ILE A 228 -17.23 -7.64 -19.28
CA ILE A 228 -18.38 -6.78 -19.65
C ILE A 228 -17.97 -5.80 -20.74
N GLY A 229 -16.80 -5.16 -20.61
CA GLY A 229 -16.27 -4.25 -21.62
C GLY A 229 -16.04 -4.93 -22.97
N LYS A 230 -15.49 -6.15 -22.98
CA LYS A 230 -15.35 -6.96 -24.19
C LYS A 230 -16.70 -7.35 -24.79
N LEU A 231 -17.66 -7.78 -23.97
CA LEU A 231 -19.00 -8.16 -24.43
C LEU A 231 -19.71 -6.97 -25.08
N LEU A 232 -19.74 -5.82 -24.40
CA LEU A 232 -20.35 -4.59 -24.91
C LEU A 232 -19.60 -4.09 -26.16
N GLY A 233 -18.27 -4.12 -26.16
CA GLY A 233 -17.46 -3.73 -27.31
C GLY A 233 -17.75 -4.59 -28.55
N ILE A 234 -17.85 -5.91 -28.40
CA ILE A 234 -18.21 -6.83 -29.48
C ILE A 234 -19.65 -6.55 -29.95
N LEU A 235 -20.59 -6.37 -29.03
CA LEU A 235 -21.98 -6.05 -29.35
C LEU A 235 -22.10 -4.75 -30.16
N PHE A 236 -21.44 -3.68 -29.72
CA PHE A 236 -21.46 -2.39 -30.42
C PHE A 236 -20.77 -2.48 -31.78
N LEU A 237 -19.68 -3.23 -31.91
CA LEU A 237 -19.07 -3.47 -33.22
C LEU A 237 -20.01 -4.19 -34.18
N ILE A 238 -20.74 -5.20 -33.72
CA ILE A 238 -21.72 -5.92 -34.54
C ILE A 238 -22.84 -4.96 -34.97
N VAL A 239 -23.40 -4.19 -34.04
CA VAL A 239 -24.47 -3.21 -34.33
C VAL A 239 -23.98 -2.16 -35.32
N SER A 240 -22.78 -1.62 -35.13
CA SER A 240 -22.17 -0.66 -36.04
C SER A 240 -21.88 -1.25 -37.42
N ALA A 241 -21.44 -2.51 -37.50
CA ALA A 241 -21.27 -3.19 -38.79
C ALA A 241 -22.60 -3.37 -39.53
N ILE A 242 -23.68 -3.70 -38.81
CA ILE A 242 -25.03 -3.81 -39.37
C ILE A 242 -25.51 -2.44 -39.88
N ILE A 243 -25.36 -1.38 -39.08
CA ILE A 243 -25.76 -0.02 -39.47
C ILE A 243 -24.97 0.45 -40.69
N PHE A 244 -23.66 0.22 -40.71
CA PHE A 244 -22.80 0.51 -41.85
C PHE A 244 -23.27 -0.21 -43.11
N MET A 245 -23.51 -1.53 -43.02
CA MET A 245 -23.94 -2.35 -44.15
C MET A 245 -25.30 -1.93 -44.68
N LEU A 246 -26.28 -1.67 -43.80
CA LEU A 246 -27.60 -1.18 -44.19
C LEU A 246 -27.54 0.21 -44.82
N GLY A 247 -26.70 1.09 -44.28
CA GLY A 247 -26.47 2.44 -44.80
C GLY A 247 -25.86 2.41 -46.20
N TRP A 248 -24.87 1.55 -46.41
CA TRP A 248 -24.25 1.35 -47.72
C TRP A 248 -25.24 0.74 -48.74
N LEU A 249 -26.01 -0.27 -48.35
CA LEU A 249 -27.03 -0.90 -49.21
C LEU A 249 -28.15 0.08 -49.61
N ARG A 250 -28.43 1.10 -48.80
CA ARG A 250 -29.38 2.19 -49.12
C ARG A 250 -28.79 3.26 -50.05
N GLY A 251 -27.55 3.10 -50.52
CA GLY A 251 -26.87 4.06 -51.38
C GLY A 251 -26.18 5.21 -50.64
N GLY A 252 -26.00 5.10 -49.32
CA GLY A 252 -25.21 6.06 -48.54
C GLY A 252 -23.73 6.04 -48.96
N LYS A 253 -23.06 7.19 -48.83
CA LYS A 253 -21.61 7.27 -49.04
C LYS A 253 -20.90 6.40 -47.99
N ILE A 254 -19.92 5.62 -48.45
CA ILE A 254 -19.17 4.69 -47.59
C ILE A 254 -18.54 5.42 -46.40
N LEU A 255 -17.98 6.60 -46.63
CA LEU A 255 -17.32 7.39 -45.59
C LEU A 255 -18.32 7.87 -44.52
N ASP A 256 -19.41 8.53 -44.93
CA ASP A 256 -20.46 9.01 -44.03
C ASP A 256 -21.04 7.87 -43.17
N MET A 257 -21.27 6.70 -43.79
CA MET A 257 -21.81 5.52 -43.09
C MET A 257 -20.78 4.94 -42.11
N LEU A 258 -19.49 4.94 -42.46
CA LEU A 258 -18.41 4.49 -41.58
C LEU A 258 -18.30 5.41 -40.36
N LEU A 259 -18.25 6.73 -40.57
CA LEU A 259 -18.14 7.73 -39.51
C LEU A 259 -19.35 7.69 -38.57
N THR A 260 -20.55 7.56 -39.12
CA THR A 260 -21.79 7.45 -38.33
C THR A 260 -21.78 6.18 -37.46
N SER A 261 -21.35 5.06 -38.04
CA SER A 261 -21.33 3.76 -37.35
C SER A 261 -20.29 3.72 -36.23
N VAL A 262 -19.10 4.29 -36.46
CA VAL A 262 -18.04 4.39 -35.44
C VAL A 262 -18.43 5.38 -34.34
N SER A 263 -19.05 6.51 -34.68
CA SER A 263 -19.52 7.50 -33.70
C SER A 263 -20.58 6.91 -32.77
N LEU A 264 -21.50 6.10 -33.29
CA LEU A 264 -22.50 5.39 -32.50
C LEU A 264 -21.89 4.33 -31.57
N ALA A 265 -20.90 3.56 -32.05
CA ALA A 265 -20.21 2.58 -31.20
C ALA A 265 -19.57 3.24 -29.97
N VAL A 266 -19.00 4.43 -30.17
CA VAL A 266 -18.27 5.16 -29.13
C VAL A 266 -19.20 5.81 -28.14
N ALA A 267 -20.28 6.43 -28.62
CA ALA A 267 -21.30 7.02 -27.76
C ALA A 267 -21.93 6.01 -26.78
N ALA A 268 -21.90 4.72 -27.12
CA ALA A 268 -22.45 3.65 -26.31
C ALA A 268 -21.47 3.10 -25.24
N ILE A 269 -20.19 3.52 -25.24
CA ILE A 269 -19.20 3.03 -24.31
C ILE A 269 -19.46 3.60 -22.90
N PRO A 270 -19.56 2.75 -21.85
CA PRO A 270 -19.69 3.21 -20.49
C PRO A 270 -18.33 3.66 -19.94
N GLU A 271 -17.82 4.79 -20.43
CA GLU A 271 -16.53 5.37 -20.05
C GLU A 271 -16.45 5.72 -18.56
N GLY A 272 -17.60 5.94 -17.92
CA GLY A 272 -17.70 6.22 -16.49
C GLY A 272 -17.54 4.99 -15.59
N LEU A 273 -17.55 3.77 -16.14
CA LEU A 273 -17.58 2.54 -15.33
C LEU A 273 -16.32 2.39 -14.43
N PRO A 274 -15.08 2.59 -14.91
CA PRO A 274 -13.89 2.53 -14.06
C PRO A 274 -13.86 3.61 -12.97
N ALA A 275 -14.35 4.80 -13.30
CA ALA A 275 -14.43 5.91 -12.35
C ALA A 275 -15.44 5.62 -11.23
N VAL A 276 -16.64 5.15 -11.59
CA VAL A 276 -17.69 4.76 -10.63
C VAL A 276 -17.17 3.66 -9.70
N VAL A 277 -16.54 2.62 -10.24
CA VAL A 277 -15.96 1.53 -9.45
C VAL A 277 -14.93 2.05 -8.45
N THR A 278 -14.00 2.89 -8.91
CA THR A 278 -12.95 3.44 -8.04
C THR A 278 -13.52 4.32 -6.93
N ILE A 279 -14.56 5.13 -7.23
CA ILE A 279 -15.26 5.96 -6.24
C ILE A 279 -15.97 5.08 -5.20
N VAL A 280 -16.69 4.03 -5.64
CA VAL A 280 -17.40 3.11 -4.74
C VAL A 280 -16.40 2.37 -3.84
N LEU A 281 -15.28 1.89 -4.38
CA LEU A 281 -14.21 1.27 -3.60
C LEU A 281 -13.60 2.25 -2.60
N ALA A 282 -13.38 3.52 -2.99
CA ALA A 282 -12.85 4.55 -2.09
C ALA A 282 -13.80 4.85 -0.92
N ILE A 283 -15.12 4.89 -1.17
CA ILE A 283 -16.13 4.99 -0.11
C ILE A 283 -16.06 3.76 0.81
N GLY A 284 -15.92 2.56 0.25
CA GLY A 284 -15.73 1.32 1.03
C GLY A 284 -14.50 1.36 1.93
N VAL A 285 -13.35 1.85 1.42
CA VAL A 285 -12.14 2.08 2.21
C VAL A 285 -12.41 3.05 3.36
N PHE A 286 -13.14 4.14 3.11
CA PHE A 286 -13.45 5.14 4.12
C PHE A 286 -14.33 4.57 5.26
N GLU A 287 -15.35 3.77 4.92
CA GLU A 287 -16.19 3.10 5.91
C GLU A 287 -15.44 2.03 6.71
N MET A 288 -14.51 1.29 6.09
CA MET A 288 -13.63 0.36 6.79
C MET A 288 -12.69 1.08 7.76
N ALA A 289 -12.13 2.22 7.35
CA ALA A 289 -11.24 3.02 8.20
C ALA A 289 -11.96 3.54 9.46
N LYS A 290 -13.24 3.95 9.36
CA LYS A 290 -14.06 4.32 10.54
C LYS A 290 -14.22 3.18 11.55
N ARG A 291 -14.11 1.92 11.09
CA ARG A 291 -14.19 0.71 11.91
C ARG A 291 -12.81 0.20 12.34
N ASN A 292 -11.78 1.05 12.30
CA ASN A 292 -10.39 0.73 12.62
C ASN A 292 -9.74 -0.32 11.68
N ALA A 293 -10.30 -0.55 10.49
CA ALA A 293 -9.70 -1.42 9.46
C ALA A 293 -9.05 -0.56 8.37
N VAL A 294 -7.71 -0.51 8.38
CA VAL A 294 -6.94 0.34 7.46
C VAL A 294 -6.60 -0.42 6.18
N ILE A 295 -7.16 0.02 5.05
CA ILE A 295 -6.90 -0.56 3.72
C ILE A 295 -5.86 0.28 2.99
N ARG A 296 -4.81 -0.38 2.48
CA ARG A 296 -3.67 0.28 1.82
C ARG A 296 -3.78 0.32 0.28
N ASN A 297 -4.67 -0.48 -0.30
CA ASN A 297 -4.91 -0.62 -1.73
C ASN A 297 -6.42 -0.82 -2.02
N LEU A 298 -6.98 -0.05 -2.96
CA LEU A 298 -8.41 -0.13 -3.32
C LEU A 298 -8.88 -1.55 -3.70
N PRO A 299 -8.14 -2.31 -4.53
CA PRO A 299 -8.40 -3.72 -4.81
C PRO A 299 -8.74 -4.60 -3.59
N ALA A 300 -8.11 -4.36 -2.44
CA ALA A 300 -8.27 -5.25 -1.29
C ALA A 300 -9.66 -5.21 -0.66
N VAL A 301 -10.42 -4.11 -0.82
CA VAL A 301 -11.82 -4.05 -0.33
C VAL A 301 -12.65 -5.14 -1.00
N GLU A 302 -12.50 -5.27 -2.31
CA GLU A 302 -13.24 -6.21 -3.13
C GLU A 302 -12.72 -7.63 -2.94
N THR A 303 -11.39 -7.81 -2.95
CA THR A 303 -10.77 -9.11 -2.68
C THR A 303 -11.23 -9.67 -1.33
N LEU A 304 -11.30 -8.84 -0.28
CA LEU A 304 -11.79 -9.26 1.04
C LEU A 304 -13.24 -9.76 1.01
N GLY A 305 -14.10 -9.12 0.20
CA GLY A 305 -15.49 -9.56 0.00
C GLY A 305 -15.63 -10.85 -0.81
N ALA A 306 -14.62 -11.18 -1.62
CA ALA A 306 -14.59 -12.38 -2.46
C ALA A 306 -13.77 -13.54 -1.87
N VAL A 307 -13.25 -13.40 -0.63
CA VAL A 307 -12.43 -14.45 -0.01
C VAL A 307 -13.26 -15.71 0.23
N THR A 308 -12.74 -16.84 -0.25
CA THR A 308 -13.27 -18.19 0.01
C THR A 308 -12.44 -18.96 1.05
N TYR A 309 -11.15 -18.63 1.19
CA TYR A 309 -10.24 -19.24 2.14
C TYR A 309 -9.50 -18.16 2.93
N ILE A 310 -9.63 -18.21 4.27
CA ILE A 310 -8.86 -17.33 5.16
C ILE A 310 -7.66 -18.12 5.67
N CYS A 311 -6.48 -17.80 5.13
CA CYS A 311 -5.21 -18.25 5.70
C CYS A 311 -4.80 -17.26 6.78
N THR A 312 -4.87 -17.68 8.04
CA THR A 312 -4.54 -16.85 9.19
C THR A 312 -3.24 -17.32 9.82
N ASP A 313 -2.40 -16.37 10.23
CA ASP A 313 -1.35 -16.68 11.19
C ASP A 313 -1.99 -17.00 12.55
N LYS A 314 -1.32 -17.79 13.38
CA LYS A 314 -1.76 -18.11 14.74
C LYS A 314 -1.44 -16.95 15.67
N THR A 315 -0.18 -16.55 15.69
CA THR A 315 0.37 -15.61 16.68
C THR A 315 -0.07 -14.20 16.36
N GLY A 316 -0.66 -13.48 17.32
CA GLY A 316 -1.01 -12.07 17.15
C GLY A 316 -2.17 -11.79 16.18
N THR A 317 -2.69 -12.82 15.52
CA THR A 317 -3.91 -12.75 14.69
C THR A 317 -5.05 -13.52 15.34
N LEU A 318 -4.89 -14.83 15.59
CA LEU A 318 -5.89 -15.60 16.36
C LEU A 318 -5.68 -15.48 17.87
N THR A 319 -4.42 -15.38 18.31
CA THR A 319 -4.07 -15.22 19.72
C THR A 319 -3.83 -13.75 20.05
N GLN A 320 -4.04 -13.36 21.31
CA GLN A 320 -3.78 -12.00 21.79
C GLN A 320 -2.29 -11.66 21.91
N ASN A 321 -1.41 -12.56 21.46
CA ASN A 321 0.04 -12.54 21.68
C ASN A 321 0.43 -12.22 23.14
N LYS A 322 -0.31 -12.78 24.09
CA LYS A 322 -0.09 -12.61 25.53
C LYS A 322 -0.13 -13.98 26.20
N MET A 323 0.93 -14.31 26.93
CA MET A 323 0.96 -15.52 27.74
C MET A 323 -0.05 -15.39 28.88
N LYS A 324 -0.93 -16.39 28.99
CA LYS A 324 -1.96 -16.47 30.01
C LYS A 324 -1.94 -17.87 30.63
N ILE A 325 -2.12 -17.94 31.94
CA ILE A 325 -2.27 -19.21 32.66
C ILE A 325 -3.66 -19.75 32.36
N VAL A 326 -3.74 -20.87 31.65
CA VAL A 326 -5.01 -21.48 31.21
C VAL A 326 -5.56 -22.53 32.18
N ALA A 327 -4.69 -23.13 32.98
CA ALA A 327 -5.04 -24.13 33.98
C ALA A 327 -3.96 -24.22 35.06
N VAL A 328 -4.37 -24.65 36.25
CA VAL A 328 -3.49 -24.97 37.38
C VAL A 328 -3.77 -26.41 37.80
N PHE A 329 -2.71 -27.19 38.00
CA PHE A 329 -2.81 -28.53 38.56
C PHE A 329 -2.54 -28.46 40.07
N GLU A 330 -3.55 -28.74 40.87
CA GLU A 330 -3.50 -28.69 42.34
C GLU A 330 -4.30 -29.87 42.90
N ASP A 331 -3.78 -30.50 43.97
CA ASP A 331 -4.42 -31.65 44.64
C ASP A 331 -4.89 -32.78 43.71
N GLY A 332 -4.09 -33.09 42.69
CA GLY A 332 -4.38 -34.15 41.72
C GLY A 332 -5.47 -33.82 40.70
N LYS A 333 -5.94 -32.56 40.64
CA LYS A 333 -6.98 -32.10 39.71
C LYS A 333 -6.51 -30.92 38.86
N ILE A 334 -6.96 -30.88 37.60
CA ILE A 334 -6.75 -29.74 36.70
C ILE A 334 -7.91 -28.77 36.89
N ASN A 335 -7.64 -27.60 37.47
CA ASN A 335 -8.59 -26.50 37.58
C ASN A 335 -8.36 -25.51 36.43
N SER A 336 -9.35 -25.34 35.54
CA SER A 336 -9.30 -24.36 34.45
C SER A 336 -9.62 -22.94 34.95
N GLU A 337 -9.27 -21.91 34.15
CA GLU A 337 -9.36 -20.46 34.45
C GLU A 337 -10.57 -19.98 35.26
N LEU A 338 -11.74 -20.61 35.10
CA LEU A 338 -12.98 -20.23 35.78
C LEU A 338 -13.04 -20.60 37.27
N ASN A 339 -12.12 -21.43 37.78
CA ASN A 339 -12.09 -21.91 39.16
C ASN A 339 -10.71 -21.76 39.86
N ILE A 340 -9.88 -20.80 39.42
CA ILE A 340 -8.64 -20.49 40.12
C ILE A 340 -8.98 -19.69 41.39
N SER A 341 -8.61 -20.23 42.57
CA SER A 341 -8.84 -19.58 43.86
C SER A 341 -8.25 -18.16 43.89
N GLU A 342 -8.92 -17.21 44.55
CA GLU A 342 -8.43 -15.81 44.69
C GLU A 342 -6.99 -15.73 45.24
N ARG A 343 -6.60 -16.74 46.02
CA ARG A 343 -5.28 -16.86 46.63
C ARG A 343 -4.17 -17.09 45.60
N LEU A 344 -4.41 -17.91 44.57
CA LEU A 344 -3.50 -18.12 43.44
C LEU A 344 -3.46 -16.91 42.50
N LYS A 345 -4.59 -16.23 42.29
CA LYS A 345 -4.62 -14.98 41.51
C LYS A 345 -3.75 -13.88 42.11
N ARG A 346 -3.65 -13.79 43.44
CA ARG A 346 -2.79 -12.82 44.15
C ARG A 346 -1.30 -13.18 44.16
N ALA A 347 -0.95 -14.46 43.99
CA ALA A 347 0.45 -14.91 43.96
C ALA A 347 1.09 -14.86 42.56
N MET A 348 0.28 -14.62 41.52
CA MET A 348 0.70 -14.67 40.10
C MET A 348 0.78 -13.28 39.43
N ILE A 349 0.52 -12.20 40.19
CA ILE A 349 0.84 -10.81 39.82
C ILE A 349 2.21 -10.49 40.43
#